data_AF-A0A3A0US74-F1
#
_entry.id   AF-A0A3A0US74-F1
#
_cell.length_a   1.000
_cell.length_b   1.000
_cell.length_c   1.000
_cell.angle_alpha   90.00
_cell.angle_beta   90.00
_cell.angle_gamma   90.00
#
_symmetry.space_group_name_H-M   'P 1'
#
loop_
_entity.id
_entity.type
_entity.pdbx_description
1 polymer ?
#
loop_
_entity_poly.entity_id
_entity_poly.type
_entity_poly.pdbx_seq_one_letter_code
_entity_poly.pdbx_strand_id
1 'polypeptide(L)'
;NDTDHVHNHIVINSVDLETGKKFYNNKKALHDIRQANDEVCRSHNLSIPDKQAQIRYTQAEQNIMDKSKDVKASWKNQIRIAIEDTKEQAADFDEFNELLKPKGVEIARMTDKTITYKHIKEDKKVRGSKLGEDYNKEELDNGFRLEKQRRDRQSERQIRPTIKATKA
;
A
#
# COMPACT_ATOMS: atom_id res chain seq x y z
N ASN A 1 -2.70 -19.00 25.22
CA ASN A 1 -3.58 -19.69 24.26
C ASN A 1 -2.86 -19.75 22.94
N ASP A 2 -2.39 -20.96 22.64
CA ASP A 2 -1.72 -21.33 21.41
C ASP A 2 -2.76 -21.22 20.29
N THR A 3 -2.72 -20.12 19.53
CA THR A 3 -3.54 -20.02 18.32
C THR A 3 -2.93 -20.90 17.25
N ASP A 4 -3.70 -21.30 16.24
CA ASP A 4 -3.31 -22.15 15.10
C ASP A 4 -2.25 -21.52 14.16
N HIS A 5 -1.41 -20.60 14.68
CA HIS A 5 -0.36 -19.87 14.01
C HIS A 5 0.95 -20.11 14.74
N VAL A 6 2.01 -20.40 13.97
CA VAL A 6 3.37 -20.50 14.49
C VAL A 6 3.77 -19.16 15.12
N HIS A 7 4.09 -19.18 16.42
CA HIS A 7 4.58 -18.01 17.14
C HIS A 7 5.70 -18.39 18.10
N ASN A 8 6.51 -17.40 18.47
CA ASN A 8 7.62 -17.54 19.39
C ASN A 8 7.34 -16.74 20.67
N HIS A 9 7.66 -17.33 21.83
CA HIS A 9 7.71 -16.64 23.11
C HIS A 9 9.17 -16.35 23.51
N ILE A 10 9.56 -15.07 23.43
CA ILE A 10 10.88 -14.61 23.88
C ILE A 10 10.79 -14.19 25.35
N VAL A 11 11.46 -14.94 26.23
CA VAL A 11 11.52 -14.65 27.67
C VAL A 11 12.85 -13.99 27.99
N ILE A 12 12.81 -12.79 28.58
CA ILE A 12 13.98 -12.00 28.92
C ILE A 12 14.02 -11.80 30.43
N ASN A 13 15.15 -12.14 31.05
CA ASN A 13 15.36 -11.81 32.45
C ASN A 13 15.47 -10.28 32.62
N SER A 14 14.64 -9.72 33.48
CA SER A 14 14.59 -8.26 33.68
C SER A 14 15.75 -7.70 34.49
N VAL A 15 16.52 -8.56 35.17
CA VAL A 15 17.66 -8.17 36.01
C VAL A 15 18.88 -8.96 35.57
N ASP A 16 19.97 -8.25 35.29
CA ASP A 16 21.27 -8.85 35.02
C ASP A 16 21.83 -9.49 36.31
N LEU A 17 22.19 -10.76 36.24
CA LEU A 17 22.58 -11.54 37.43
C LEU A 17 23.95 -11.13 37.99
N GLU A 18 24.84 -10.56 37.19
CA GLU A 18 26.19 -10.19 37.61
C GLU A 18 26.25 -8.76 38.15
N THR A 19 25.58 -7.84 37.47
CA THR A 19 25.64 -6.41 37.76
C THR A 19 24.43 -5.91 38.56
N GLY A 20 23.35 -6.69 38.67
CA GLY A 20 22.09 -6.30 39.29
C GLY A 20 21.32 -5.21 38.52
N LYS A 21 21.79 -4.83 37.33
CA LYS A 21 21.16 -3.78 36.54
C LYS A 21 19.88 -4.28 35.89
N LYS A 22 18.89 -3.40 35.79
CA LYS A 22 17.61 -3.71 35.15
C LYS A 22 17.72 -3.59 33.63
N PHE A 23 17.12 -4.53 32.92
CA PHE A 23 16.92 -4.47 31.47
C PHE A 23 16.15 -3.20 31.09
N TYR A 24 16.77 -2.36 30.28
CA TYR A 24 16.19 -1.10 29.84
C TYR A 24 15.45 -1.29 28.51
N ASN A 25 14.16 -1.58 28.60
CA ASN A 25 13.30 -1.78 27.44
C ASN A 25 12.97 -0.47 26.72
N ASN A 26 13.88 -0.02 25.85
CA ASN A 26 13.73 1.15 25.00
C ASN A 26 13.54 0.76 23.52
N LYS A 27 13.30 1.75 22.66
CA LYS A 27 13.11 1.52 21.21
C LYS A 27 14.29 0.80 20.55
N LYS A 28 15.52 1.07 21.00
CA LYS A 28 16.73 0.42 20.49
C LYS A 28 16.78 -1.05 20.92
N ALA A 29 16.55 -1.34 22.20
CA ALA A 29 16.50 -2.71 22.70
C ALA A 29 15.46 -3.57 21.96
N LEU A 30 14.28 -3.01 21.69
CA LEU A 30 13.26 -3.68 20.87
C LEU A 30 13.73 -3.96 19.43
N HIS A 31 14.45 -3.02 18.82
CA HIS A 31 15.02 -3.21 17.49
C HIS A 31 16.09 -4.31 17.50
N ASP A 32 16.97 -4.31 18.50
CA ASP A 32 18.06 -5.28 18.65
C ASP A 32 17.50 -6.69 18.86
N ILE A 33 16.45 -6.87 19.69
CA ILE A 33 15.76 -8.16 19.87
C ILE A 33 15.13 -8.66 18.56
N ARG A 34 14.46 -7.77 17.80
CA ARG A 34 13.87 -8.12 16.50
C ARG A 34 14.95 -8.57 15.51
N GLN A 35 16.06 -7.84 15.46
CA GLN A 35 17.18 -8.19 14.60
C GLN A 35 17.75 -9.57 14.96
N ALA A 36 17.99 -9.84 16.24
CA ALA A 36 18.46 -11.15 16.69
C ALA A 36 17.48 -12.28 16.33
N ASN A 37 16.17 -12.05 16.49
CA ASN A 37 15.15 -13.00 16.05
C ASN A 37 15.19 -13.25 14.53
N ASP A 38 15.31 -12.19 13.72
CA ASP A 38 15.41 -12.29 12.25
C ASP A 38 16.67 -13.05 11.83
N GLU A 39 17.80 -12.85 12.52
CA GLU A 39 19.06 -13.57 12.28
C GLU A 39 18.93 -15.07 12.55
N VAL A 40 18.28 -15.45 13.66
CA VAL A 40 17.95 -16.86 13.96
C VAL A 40 17.02 -17.44 12.90
N CYS A 41 15.98 -16.71 12.49
CA CYS A 41 15.09 -17.17 11.43
C CYS A 41 15.87 -17.46 10.13
N ARG A 42 16.74 -16.53 9.72
CA ARG A 42 17.59 -16.70 8.53
C ARG A 42 18.54 -17.90 8.66
N SER A 43 19.16 -18.13 9.81
CA SER A 43 20.09 -19.26 9.99
C SER A 43 19.40 -20.62 9.92
N HIS A 44 18.10 -20.67 10.15
CA HIS A 44 17.27 -21.86 10.04
C HIS A 44 16.47 -21.92 8.73
N ASN A 45 16.80 -21.09 7.74
CA ASN A 45 16.08 -20.97 6.45
C ASN A 45 14.57 -20.69 6.61
N LEU A 46 14.18 -19.99 7.68
CA LEU A 46 12.82 -19.53 7.90
C LEU A 46 12.60 -18.16 7.25
N SER A 47 11.38 -17.90 6.80
CA SER A 47 11.01 -16.62 6.22
C SER A 47 10.97 -15.52 7.29
N ILE A 48 11.53 -14.35 6.96
CA ILE A 48 11.39 -13.14 7.77
C ILE A 48 10.32 -12.22 7.17
N PRO A 49 9.57 -11.46 7.99
CA PRO A 49 8.62 -10.47 7.48
C PRO A 49 9.31 -9.37 6.68
N ASP A 50 8.73 -8.99 5.54
CA ASP A 50 9.21 -7.86 4.75
C ASP A 50 8.88 -6.53 5.47
N LYS A 51 9.88 -5.65 5.58
CA LYS A 51 9.73 -4.32 6.18
C LYS A 51 8.96 -3.36 5.27
N GLN A 52 8.95 -3.61 3.96
CA GLN A 52 8.30 -2.76 2.95
C GLN A 52 7.31 -3.58 2.13
N ALA A 53 6.25 -4.06 2.78
CA ALA A 53 5.15 -4.66 2.05
C ALA A 53 4.54 -3.64 1.08
N GLN A 54 4.64 -3.93 -0.22
CA GLN A 54 4.05 -3.15 -1.33
C GLN A 54 2.55 -2.93 -1.11
N ILE A 55 1.87 -3.99 -0.64
CA ILE A 55 0.46 -3.96 -0.24
C ILE A 55 0.38 -4.23 1.27
N ARG A 56 -0.39 -3.43 2.00
CA ARG A 56 -0.58 -3.57 3.44
C ARG A 56 -2.01 -4.00 3.75
N TYR A 57 -2.19 -5.21 4.24
CA TYR A 57 -3.44 -5.65 4.83
C TYR A 57 -3.37 -5.62 6.35
N THR A 58 -4.44 -5.16 7.01
CA THR A 58 -4.61 -5.42 8.44
C THR A 58 -5.11 -6.85 8.66
N GLN A 59 -4.82 -7.43 9.83
CA GLN A 59 -5.31 -8.78 10.19
C GLN A 59 -6.83 -8.90 10.05
N ALA A 60 -7.56 -7.85 10.42
CA ALA A 60 -9.02 -7.81 10.26
C ALA A 60 -9.45 -7.89 8.79
N GLU A 61 -8.72 -7.24 7.87
CA GLU A 61 -9.00 -7.33 6.44
C GLU A 61 -8.76 -8.74 5.92
N GLN A 62 -7.63 -9.36 6.27
CA GLN A 62 -7.32 -10.74 5.85
C GLN A 62 -8.39 -11.71 6.35
N ASN A 63 -8.73 -11.63 7.65
CA ASN A 63 -9.75 -12.49 8.23
C ASN A 63 -11.12 -12.34 7.56
N ILE A 64 -11.49 -11.13 7.11
CA ILE A 64 -12.76 -10.91 6.38
C ILE A 64 -12.70 -11.56 5.00
N MET A 65 -11.60 -11.39 4.27
CA MET A 65 -11.43 -11.96 2.93
C MET A 65 -11.38 -13.50 2.98
N ASP A 66 -10.67 -14.07 3.94
CA ASP A 66 -10.53 -15.52 4.09
C ASP A 66 -11.87 -16.18 4.47
N LYS A 67 -12.64 -15.56 5.37
CA LYS A 67 -13.95 -16.08 5.79
C LYS A 67 -15.00 -15.99 4.70
N SER A 68 -15.03 -14.87 3.98
CA SER A 68 -16.01 -14.65 2.91
C SER A 68 -15.65 -15.38 1.61
N LYS A 69 -14.38 -15.79 1.45
CA LYS A 69 -13.79 -16.21 0.17
C LYS A 69 -13.98 -15.18 -0.95
N ASP A 70 -14.24 -13.92 -0.58
CA ASP A 70 -14.46 -12.82 -1.49
C ASP A 70 -13.50 -11.67 -1.16
N VAL A 71 -12.63 -11.39 -2.13
CA VAL A 71 -11.63 -10.34 -2.10
C VAL A 71 -12.29 -8.95 -1.96
N LYS A 72 -13.56 -8.79 -2.40
CA LYS A 72 -14.33 -7.56 -2.28
C LYS A 72 -15.03 -7.41 -0.93
N ALA A 73 -15.01 -8.40 -0.05
CA ALA A 73 -15.65 -8.27 1.27
C ALA A 73 -15.00 -7.19 2.16
N SER A 74 -13.73 -6.86 1.92
CA SER A 74 -13.05 -5.76 2.60
C SER A 74 -13.23 -4.44 1.85
N TRP A 75 -13.85 -3.44 2.48
CA TRP A 75 -14.04 -2.10 1.90
C TRP A 75 -12.72 -1.41 1.54
N LYS A 76 -11.65 -1.63 2.31
CA LYS A 76 -10.31 -1.12 1.96
C LYS A 76 -9.78 -1.78 0.71
N ASN A 77 -10.12 -3.05 0.49
CA ASN A 77 -9.73 -3.76 -0.71
C ASN A 77 -10.56 -3.35 -1.92
N GLN A 78 -11.84 -3.02 -1.73
CA GLN A 78 -12.64 -2.36 -2.76
C GLN A 78 -11.99 -1.03 -3.20
N ILE A 79 -11.41 -0.26 -2.26
CA ILE A 79 -10.62 0.94 -2.60
C ILE A 79 -9.39 0.58 -3.44
N ARG A 80 -8.62 -0.45 -3.05
CA ARG A 80 -7.44 -0.88 -3.84
C ARG A 80 -7.84 -1.27 -5.27
N ILE A 81 -8.88 -2.09 -5.42
CA ILE A 81 -9.39 -2.50 -6.74
C ILE A 81 -9.81 -1.28 -7.56
N ALA A 82 -10.55 -0.34 -6.96
CA ALA A 82 -10.97 0.86 -7.66
C ALA A 82 -9.79 1.70 -8.16
N ILE A 83 -8.72 1.83 -7.36
CA ILE A 83 -7.50 2.54 -7.74
C ILE A 83 -6.74 1.80 -8.84
N GLU A 84 -6.55 0.48 -8.71
CA GLU A 84 -5.85 -0.32 -9.72
C GLU A 84 -6.54 -0.23 -11.09
N ASP A 85 -7.87 -0.26 -11.11
CA ASP A 85 -8.63 -0.15 -12.35
C ASP A 85 -8.52 1.24 -13.02
N THR A 86 -8.26 2.32 -12.26
CA THR A 86 -8.30 3.70 -12.78
C THR A 86 -6.93 4.36 -12.92
N LYS A 87 -5.91 3.91 -12.19
CA LYS A 87 -4.61 4.59 -12.12
C LYS A 87 -3.91 4.73 -13.47
N GLU A 88 -4.11 3.78 -14.37
CA GLU A 88 -3.51 3.79 -15.72
C GLU A 88 -4.29 4.67 -16.72
N GLN A 89 -5.52 5.04 -16.37
CA GLN A 89 -6.40 5.79 -17.28
C GLN A 89 -6.36 7.29 -17.03
N ALA A 90 -5.96 7.74 -15.85
CA ALA A 90 -5.96 9.16 -15.50
C ALA A 90 -4.63 9.85 -15.83
N ALA A 91 -4.69 11.10 -16.27
CA ALA A 91 -3.52 11.96 -16.49
C ALA A 91 -3.30 13.02 -15.40
N ASP A 92 -4.24 13.16 -14.47
CA ASP A 92 -4.14 14.02 -13.28
C ASP A 92 -5.11 13.57 -12.17
N PHE A 93 -5.02 14.21 -10.99
CA PHE A 93 -5.84 13.86 -9.83
C PHE A 93 -7.32 14.18 -10.00
N ASP A 94 -7.68 15.18 -10.80
CA ASP A 94 -9.08 15.57 -10.99
C ASP A 94 -9.77 14.51 -11.86
N GLU A 95 -9.16 14.14 -12.99
CA GLU A 95 -9.59 13.03 -13.85
C GLU A 95 -9.64 11.71 -13.06
N PHE A 96 -8.61 11.44 -12.25
CA PHE A 96 -8.56 10.27 -11.39
C PHE A 96 -9.72 10.22 -10.39
N ASN A 97 -10.05 11.33 -9.74
CA ASN A 97 -11.16 11.40 -8.81
C ASN A 97 -12.52 11.18 -9.51
N GLU A 98 -12.70 11.75 -10.71
CA GLU A 98 -13.90 11.52 -11.52
C GLU A 98 -14.05 10.07 -11.96
N LEU A 99 -12.95 9.37 -12.26
CA LEU A 99 -12.96 7.93 -12.59
C LEU A 99 -13.21 7.04 -11.36
N LEU A 100 -12.81 7.48 -10.17
CA LEU A 100 -13.03 6.73 -8.92
C LEU A 100 -14.49 6.79 -8.44
N LYS A 101 -15.16 7.93 -8.60
CA LYS A 101 -16.54 8.15 -8.09
C LYS A 101 -17.53 7.08 -8.57
N PRO A 102 -17.61 6.72 -9.87
CA PRO A 102 -18.46 5.63 -10.36
C PRO A 102 -18.13 4.26 -9.75
N LYS A 103 -16.88 4.06 -9.31
CA LYS A 103 -16.42 2.84 -8.64
C LYS A 103 -16.68 2.85 -7.13
N GLY A 104 -17.38 3.87 -6.61
CA GLY A 104 -17.77 3.97 -5.21
C GLY A 104 -16.68 4.51 -4.28
N VAL A 105 -15.65 5.16 -4.85
CA VAL A 105 -14.51 5.71 -4.11
C VAL A 105 -14.31 7.17 -4.50
N GLU A 106 -13.85 8.01 -3.57
CA GLU A 106 -13.47 9.38 -3.88
C GLU A 106 -12.21 9.80 -3.11
N ILE A 107 -11.53 10.82 -3.61
CA ILE A 107 -10.45 11.49 -2.89
C ILE A 107 -11.09 12.45 -1.88
N ALA A 108 -11.02 12.10 -0.61
CA ALA A 108 -11.60 12.90 0.47
C ALA A 108 -10.72 14.06 0.92
N ARG A 109 -9.40 13.90 0.79
CA ARG A 109 -8.42 14.94 1.11
C ARG A 109 -7.11 14.65 0.40
N MET A 110 -6.55 15.68 -0.19
CA MET A 110 -5.20 15.67 -0.75
C MET A 110 -4.37 16.79 -0.11
N THR A 111 -3.12 16.48 0.24
CA THR A 111 -2.09 17.45 0.65
C THR A 111 -0.85 17.25 -0.22
N ASP A 112 0.20 18.04 0.02
CA ASP A 112 1.45 17.91 -0.74
C ASP A 112 2.07 16.52 -0.65
N LYS A 113 1.93 15.86 0.51
CA LYS A 113 2.59 14.58 0.83
C LYS A 113 1.65 13.39 0.99
N THR A 114 0.35 13.62 1.13
CA THR A 114 -0.58 12.53 1.48
C THR A 114 -1.88 12.62 0.71
N ILE A 115 -2.42 11.44 0.39
CA ILE A 115 -3.75 11.27 -0.20
C ILE A 115 -4.61 10.43 0.74
N THR A 116 -5.87 10.80 0.87
CA THR A 116 -6.88 10.08 1.67
C THR A 116 -8.06 9.74 0.79
N TYR A 117 -8.38 8.45 0.71
CA TYR A 117 -9.52 7.91 -0.01
C TYR A 117 -10.71 7.74 0.92
N LYS A 118 -11.91 7.83 0.38
CA LYS A 118 -13.15 7.51 1.04
C LYS A 118 -13.93 6.49 0.23
N HIS A 119 -14.41 5.46 0.91
CA HIS A 119 -15.40 4.56 0.38
C HIS A 119 -16.79 5.19 0.56
N ILE A 120 -17.48 5.49 -0.54
CA ILE A 120 -18.72 6.27 -0.53
C ILE A 120 -19.83 5.54 0.25
N LYS A 121 -20.08 4.27 -0.07
CA LYS A 121 -21.16 3.47 0.55
C LYS A 121 -20.97 3.22 2.06
N GLU A 122 -19.74 2.96 2.48
CA GLU A 122 -19.40 2.63 3.87
C GLU A 122 -19.09 3.88 4.71
N ASP A 123 -19.00 5.05 4.08
CA ASP A 123 -18.59 6.32 4.67
C ASP A 123 -17.25 6.27 5.45
N LYS A 124 -16.35 5.35 5.06
CA LYS A 124 -15.06 5.12 5.73
C LYS A 124 -13.90 5.73 4.95
N LYS A 125 -12.94 6.30 5.68
CA LYS A 125 -11.75 6.96 5.12
C LYS A 125 -10.48 6.17 5.43
N VAL A 126 -9.52 6.19 4.51
CA VAL A 126 -8.21 5.55 4.66
C VAL A 126 -7.13 6.35 3.94
N ARG A 127 -5.97 6.51 4.57
CA ARG A 127 -4.80 7.14 3.94
C ARG A 127 -4.15 6.15 2.97
N GLY A 128 -3.66 6.63 1.82
CA GLY A 128 -2.97 5.79 0.83
C GLY A 128 -1.87 4.92 1.44
N SER A 129 -1.04 5.48 2.32
CA SER A 129 0.04 4.75 2.98
C SER A 129 -0.40 3.61 3.91
N LYS A 130 -1.69 3.53 4.24
CA LYS A 130 -2.29 2.40 4.97
C LYS A 130 -2.82 1.30 4.06
N LEU A 131 -2.96 1.56 2.77
CA LEU A 131 -3.32 0.57 1.74
C LEU A 131 -2.07 -0.12 1.16
N GLY A 132 -0.96 0.61 1.06
CA GLY A 132 0.29 0.18 0.42
C GLY A 132 1.09 1.39 -0.06
N GLU A 133 2.34 1.19 -0.48
CA GLU A 133 3.16 2.30 -0.99
C GLU A 133 2.67 2.77 -2.37
N ASP A 134 2.19 1.84 -3.21
CA ASP A 134 1.65 2.11 -4.56
C ASP A 134 0.41 3.01 -4.58
N TYR A 135 -0.26 3.17 -3.44
CA TYR A 135 -1.48 3.99 -3.30
C TYR A 135 -1.18 5.38 -2.75
N ASN A 136 0.09 5.73 -2.58
CA ASN A 136 0.52 7.07 -2.19
C ASN A 136 0.45 8.03 -3.36
N LYS A 137 0.46 9.32 -3.03
CA LYS A 137 0.40 10.41 -4.01
C LYS A 137 1.57 10.36 -5.00
N GLU A 138 2.78 10.11 -4.51
CA GLU A 138 4.01 10.11 -5.31
C GLU A 138 3.97 9.06 -6.43
N GLU A 139 3.47 7.86 -6.14
CA GLU A 139 3.38 6.79 -7.15
C GLU A 139 2.30 7.11 -8.19
N LEU A 140 1.16 7.66 -7.77
CA LEU A 140 0.11 8.12 -8.68
C LEU A 140 0.60 9.25 -9.60
N ASP A 141 1.34 10.22 -9.05
CA ASP A 141 1.95 11.30 -9.82
C ASP A 141 2.87 10.76 -10.93
N ASN A 142 3.63 9.70 -10.64
CA ASN A 142 4.46 9.05 -11.63
C ASN A 142 3.62 8.37 -12.73
N GLY A 143 2.55 7.67 -12.35
CA GLY A 143 1.60 7.06 -13.29
C GLY A 143 0.96 8.09 -14.23
N PHE A 144 0.49 9.20 -13.69
CA PHE A 144 -0.12 10.30 -14.46
C PHE A 144 0.86 10.91 -15.46
N ARG A 145 2.12 11.10 -15.07
CA ARG A 145 3.17 11.59 -15.96
C ARG A 145 3.39 10.67 -17.15
N LEU A 146 3.40 9.35 -16.93
CA LEU A 146 3.55 8.35 -17.99
C LEU A 146 2.34 8.37 -18.93
N GLU A 147 1.13 8.46 -18.39
CA GLU A 147 -0.10 8.52 -19.17
C GLU A 147 -0.17 9.79 -20.03
N LYS A 148 0.21 10.94 -19.48
CA LYS A 148 0.31 12.20 -20.23
C LYS A 148 1.28 12.07 -21.42
N GLN A 149 2.46 11.51 -21.20
CA GLN A 149 3.41 11.25 -22.29
C GLN A 149 2.89 10.26 -23.34
N ARG A 150 2.06 9.29 -22.93
CA ARG A 150 1.43 8.33 -23.86
C ARG A 150 0.41 9.04 -24.74
N ARG A 151 -0.44 9.88 -24.15
CA ARG A 151 -1.43 10.70 -24.86
C ARG A 151 -0.78 11.69 -25.83
N ASP A 152 0.29 12.37 -25.41
CA ASP A 152 1.06 13.29 -26.26
C ASP A 152 1.68 12.58 -27.47
N ARG A 153 2.27 11.39 -27.27
CA ARG A 153 2.80 10.58 -28.37
C ARG A 153 1.71 10.10 -29.33
N GLN A 154 0.50 9.84 -28.84
CA GLN A 154 -0.63 9.46 -29.68
C GLN A 154 -1.16 10.64 -30.49
N SER A 155 -1.24 11.83 -29.92
CA SER A 155 -1.69 13.04 -30.63
C SER A 155 -0.68 13.43 -31.73
N GLU A 156 0.63 13.39 -31.45
CA GLU A 156 1.68 13.65 -32.45
C GLU A 156 1.64 12.67 -33.63
N ARG A 157 1.34 11.39 -33.35
CA ARG A 157 1.19 10.36 -34.39
C ARG A 157 -0.06 10.57 -35.24
N GLN A 158 -1.12 11.21 -34.74
CA GLN A 158 -2.31 11.54 -35.51
C GLN A 158 -2.15 12.82 -36.35
N ILE A 159 -1.31 13.76 -35.92
CA ILE A 159 -1.02 14.99 -36.67
C ILE A 159 -0.11 14.73 -37.89
N ARG A 160 0.89 13.85 -37.76
CA ARG A 160 1.85 13.52 -38.83
C ARG A 160 1.26 12.91 -40.12
N PRO A 161 0.24 12.03 -40.11
CA PRO A 161 -0.36 11.50 -41.34
C PRO A 161 -1.20 12.54 -42.09
N THR A 162 -1.82 13.51 -41.40
CA THR A 162 -2.66 14.53 -42.04
C THR A 162 -1.85 15.51 -42.89
N ILE A 163 -0.64 15.88 -42.46
CA ILE A 163 0.23 16.82 -43.21
C ILE A 163 0.77 16.21 -44.52
N LYS A 164 0.92 14.88 -44.59
CA LYS A 164 1.32 14.19 -45.83
C LYS A 164 0.19 14.08 -46.87
N ALA A 165 -1.08 14.24 -46.46
CA ALA A 165 -2.23 14.18 -47.35
C ALA A 165 -2.60 15.52 -47.99
N THR A 166 -2.08 16.65 -47.49
CA THR A 166 -2.40 18.01 -48.00
C THR A 166 -1.35 18.60 -48.93
N LYS A 167 -0.31 17.86 -49.32
CA LYS A 167 0.63 18.23 -50.39
C LYS A 167 0.36 17.37 -51.62
N ALA A 168 -0.65 17.76 -52.40
CA ALA A 168 -0.86 17.34 -53.78
C ALA A 168 -1.20 18.59 -54.60
#